data_AF-A0A931LKH0-F1
#
_entry.id   AF-A0A931LKH0-F1
#
_cell.length_a   1.000
_cell.length_b   1.000
_cell.length_c   1.000
_cell.angle_alpha   90.00
_cell.angle_beta   90.00
_cell.angle_gamma   90.00
#
_symmetry.space_group_name_H-M   'P 1'
#
loop_
_entity.id
_entity.type
_entity.pdbx_description
1 polymer ?
#
loop_
_entity_poly.entity_id
_entity_poly.type
_entity_poly.pdbx_seq_one_letter_code
_entity_poly.pdbx_strand_id
1 'polypeptide(L)' 'MIRDTLAALLKLSPAERAEIAMALWESLTDAEREAELALTPEQEAELDRRLAEDVANPGSAIPWDDVRRKLLDGA' A
#
# COMPACT_ATOMS: atom_id res chain seq x y z
N MET A 1 26.05 -5.03 -4.93
CA MET A 1 25.11 -5.53 -5.97
C MET A 1 23.72 -4.91 -5.80
N ILE A 2 22.85 -5.39 -4.89
CA ILE A 2 21.48 -4.81 -4.73
C ILE A 2 21.50 -3.30 -4.41
N ARG A 3 22.42 -2.85 -3.54
CA ARG A 3 22.55 -1.42 -3.21
C ARG A 3 22.95 -0.57 -4.41
N ASP A 4 23.80 -1.11 -5.28
CA ASP A 4 24.26 -0.41 -6.50
C ASP A 4 23.15 -0.36 -7.56
N THR A 5 22.38 -1.46 -7.69
CA THR A 5 21.19 -1.51 -8.54
C THR A 5 20.13 -0.52 -8.06
N LEU A 6 19.86 -0.44 -6.75
CA LEU A 6 18.92 0.53 -6.18
C LEU A 6 19.39 1.97 -6.43
N ALA A 7 20.68 2.26 -6.25
CA ALA A 7 21.24 3.58 -6.54
C ALA A 7 21.11 3.97 -8.02
N ALA A 8 21.15 3.00 -8.94
CA ALA A 8 20.90 3.24 -10.36
C ALA A 8 19.40 3.48 -10.65
N LEU A 9 18.51 2.67 -10.08
CA LEU A 9 17.05 2.83 -10.24
C LEU A 9 16.55 4.18 -9.71
N LEU A 10 17.13 4.68 -8.62
CA LEU A 10 16.76 5.97 -8.05
C LEU A 10 17.10 7.17 -8.96
N LYS A 11 17.98 7.00 -9.96
CA LYS A 11 18.29 8.03 -10.97
C LYS A 11 17.25 8.14 -12.08
N LEU A 12 16.37 7.15 -12.23
CA LEU A 12 15.29 7.18 -13.21
C LEU A 12 14.21 8.19 -12.82
N SER A 13 13.41 8.59 -13.79
CA SER A 13 12.24 9.43 -13.54
C SER A 13 11.24 8.73 -12.62
N PRO A 14 10.40 9.47 -11.88
CA PRO A 14 9.37 8.86 -11.03
C PRO A 14 8.46 7.88 -11.78
N ALA A 15 8.13 8.16 -13.04
CA ALA A 15 7.28 7.31 -13.88
C ALA A 15 7.97 5.96 -14.17
N GLU A 16 9.21 5.98 -14.66
CA GLU A 16 9.99 4.76 -14.93
C GLU A 16 10.19 3.91 -13.67
N ARG A 17 10.40 4.56 -12.51
CA ARG A 17 10.49 3.83 -11.24
C ARG A 17 9.18 3.15 -10.86
N ALA A 18 8.05 3.82 -11.08
CA ALA A 18 6.74 3.23 -10.82
C ALA A 18 6.45 2.06 -11.75
N GLU A 19 6.77 2.19 -13.04
CA GLU A 19 6.65 1.10 -14.02
C GLU A 19 7.48 -0.12 -13.64
N ILE A 20 8.74 0.07 -13.25
CA ILE A 20 9.61 -1.03 -12.81
C ILE A 20 9.09 -1.65 -11.52
N ALA A 21 8.65 -0.84 -10.55
CA ALA A 21 8.07 -1.36 -9.31
C ALA A 21 6.84 -2.24 -9.59
N MET A 22 5.97 -1.81 -10.50
CA MET A 22 4.80 -2.59 -10.92
C MET A 22 5.20 -3.85 -11.68
N ALA A 23 6.17 -3.77 -12.59
CA ALA A 23 6.66 -4.93 -13.33
C ALA A 23 7.29 -5.99 -12.41
N LEU A 24 8.02 -5.56 -11.38
CA LEU A 24 8.54 -6.46 -10.35
C LEU A 24 7.41 -7.08 -9.52
N TRP A 25 6.41 -6.28 -9.13
CA TRP A 25 5.23 -6.76 -8.41
C TRP A 25 4.44 -7.80 -9.20
N GLU A 26 4.17 -7.54 -10.49
CA GLU A 26 3.46 -8.47 -11.38
C GLU A 26 4.27 -9.69 -11.81
N SER A 27 5.59 -9.70 -11.54
CA SER A 27 6.43 -10.87 -11.81
C SER A 27 6.28 -11.97 -10.75
N LEU A 28 5.70 -11.65 -9.60
CA LEU A 28 5.41 -12.59 -8.52
C LEU A 28 4.19 -13.44 -8.88
N THR A 29 4.23 -14.71 -8.48
CA THR A 29 3.04 -15.57 -8.52
C THR A 29 2.01 -15.11 -7.48
N ASP A 30 0.75 -15.50 -7.67
CA ASP A 30 -0.31 -15.19 -6.71
C ASP A 30 0.03 -15.71 -5.30
N ALA A 31 0.60 -16.91 -5.20
CA ALA A 31 1.01 -17.49 -3.92
C ALA A 31 2.14 -16.68 -3.24
N GLU A 32 3.10 -16.15 -4.00
CA GLU A 32 4.16 -15.30 -3.45
C GLU A 32 3.60 -13.96 -2.96
N ARG A 33 2.66 -13.36 -3.71
CA ARG A 33 1.99 -12.11 -3.29
C ARG A 33 1.14 -12.31 -2.04
N GLU A 34 0.37 -13.39 -1.99
CA GLU A 34 -0.46 -13.73 -0.83
C GLU A 34 0.38 -14.00 0.42
N ALA A 35 1.51 -14.69 0.29
CA ALA A 35 2.40 -14.97 1.40
C ALA A 35 3.00 -13.70 2.03
N GLU A 36 3.41 -12.73 1.21
CA GLU A 36 3.98 -11.46 1.69
C GLU A 36 2.92 -10.51 2.29
N LEU A 37 1.64 -10.68 1.93
CA LEU A 37 0.52 -9.86 2.39
C LEU A 37 -0.41 -10.58 3.38
N ALA A 38 0.02 -11.72 3.93
CA ALA A 38 -0.79 -12.48 4.89
C ALA A 38 -1.06 -11.64 6.14
N LEU A 39 -2.34 -11.38 6.40
CA LEU A 39 -2.80 -10.63 7.56
C LEU A 39 -2.77 -11.51 8.81
N THR A 40 -2.50 -10.90 9.97
CA THR A 40 -2.76 -11.60 11.24
C THR A 40 -4.27 -11.70 11.47
N PRO A 41 -4.75 -12.68 12.27
CA PRO A 41 -6.18 -12.79 12.58
C PRO A 41 -6.77 -11.50 13.17
N GLU A 42 -6.00 -10.75 13.95
CA GLU A 42 -6.42 -9.48 14.53
C GLU A 42 -6.55 -8.37 13.49
N GLN A 43 -5.68 -8.36 12.47
CA GLN A 43 -5.75 -7.41 11.36
C GLN A 43 -6.95 -7.70 10.48
N GLU A 44 -7.19 -8.97 10.16
CA GLU A 44 -8.38 -9.41 9.40
C GLU A 44 -9.67 -9.03 10.12
N ALA A 45 -9.75 -9.33 11.43
CA ALA A 45 -10.91 -8.97 12.25
C ALA A 45 -11.14 -7.44 12.31
N GLU A 46 -10.09 -6.63 12.33
CA GLU A 46 -10.23 -5.17 12.30
C GLU A 46 -10.71 -4.66 10.94
N LEU A 47 -10.28 -5.27 9.83
CA LEU A 47 -10.80 -4.92 8.51
C LEU A 47 -12.29 -5.27 8.39
N ASP A 48 -12.70 -6.45 8.85
CA ASP A 48 -14.10 -6.86 8.88
C ASP A 48 -14.95 -5.91 9.73
N ARG A 49 -14.45 -5.53 10.91
CA ARG A 49 -15.13 -4.57 11.80
C ARG A 49 -15.33 -3.21 11.12
N ARG A 50 -14.29 -2.69 10.45
CA ARG A 50 -14.35 -1.40 9.73
C ARG A 50 -15.27 -1.44 8.53
N LEU A 51 -15.26 -2.54 7.78
CA LEU A 51 -16.15 -2.71 6.63
C LEU A 51 -17.61 -2.74 7.08
N ALA A 52 -17.92 -3.47 8.16
CA ALA A 52 -19.27 -3.50 8.73
C ALA A 52 -19.72 -2.11 9.24
N GLU A 53 -18.80 -1.36 9.86
CA GLU A 53 -19.06 0.01 10.33
C GLU A 53 -19.34 0.97 9.17
N ASP A 54 -18.57 0.89 8.08
CA ASP A 54 -18.77 1.71 6.87
C ASP A 54 -20.11 1.37 6.17
N VAL A 55 -20.44 0.09 6.03
CA VAL A 55 -21.73 -0.35 5.46
C VAL A 55 -22.91 0.16 6.30
N ALA A 56 -22.80 0.11 7.63
CA ALA A 56 -23.85 0.59 8.53
C ALA A 56 -23.93 2.13 8.57
N ASN A 57 -22.79 2.81 8.44
CA ASN A 57 -22.67 4.26 8.46
C ASN A 57 -21.51 4.72 7.54
N PRO A 58 -21.79 5.05 6.27
CA PRO A 58 -20.76 5.48 5.32
C PRO A 58 -20.07 6.80 5.68
N GLY A 59 -20.64 7.55 6.63
CA GLY A 59 -20.04 8.78 7.17
C GLY A 59 -19.06 8.53 8.33
N SER A 60 -18.87 7.28 8.75
CA SER A 60 -17.92 6.91 9.82
C SER A 60 -16.45 6.98 9.37
N ALA A 61 -16.20 6.82 8.07
CA ALA A 61 -14.88 6.89 7.48
C ALA A 61 -14.35 8.33 7.38
N ILE A 62 -13.02 8.48 7.43
CA ILE A 62 -12.35 9.76 7.19
C ILE A 62 -12.01 9.85 5.70
N PRO A 63 -12.40 10.93 4.99
CA PRO A 63 -12.02 11.12 3.59
C PRO A 63 -10.49 11.08 3.41
N TRP A 64 -10.03 10.42 2.34
CA TRP A 64 -8.60 10.28 2.07
C TRP A 64 -7.89 11.63 1.94
N ASP A 65 -8.53 12.64 1.36
CA ASP A 65 -7.96 13.99 1.25
C ASP A 65 -7.68 14.62 2.63
N ASP A 66 -8.51 14.34 3.62
CA ASP A 66 -8.32 14.82 4.99
C ASP A 66 -7.19 14.07 5.71
N VAL A 67 -7.08 12.75 5.48
CA VAL A 67 -5.95 11.94 5.97
C VAL A 67 -4.64 12.43 5.36
N ARG A 68 -4.62 12.61 4.04
CA ARG A 68 -3.45 13.09 3.30
C ARG A 68 -3.03 14.48 3.75
N ARG A 69 -3.98 15.40 3.95
CA ARG A 69 -3.71 16.75 4.46
C ARG A 69 -3.03 16.67 5.83
N LYS A 70 -3.56 15.87 6.76
CA LYS A 70 -2.94 15.67 8.08
C LYS A 70 -1.51 15.12 8.02
N LEU A 71 -1.23 14.19 7.10
CA LEU A 71 0.09 13.58 6.95
C LEU A 71 1.12 14.53 6.31
N LEU A 72 0.68 15.41 5.42
CA LEU A 72 1.55 16.35 4.70
C LEU A 72 1.76 17.68 5.43
N ASP A 73 0.78 18.10 6.23
CA ASP A 73 0.82 19.38 6.95
C ASP A 73 1.74 19.35 8.19
N GLY A 74 2.33 18.20 8.50
CA GLY A 74 3.37 18.06 9.53
C GLY A 74 2.88 18.36 10.95
N ALA A 75 2.60 17.31 11.71
CA ALA A 75 2.77 17.36 13.16
C ALA A 75 4.25 17.12 13.50
#